data_AF-A0A6A3XR96-F1
#
_entry.id   AF-A0A6A3XR96-F1
#
_cell.length_a   1.000
_cell.length_b   1.000
_cell.length_c   1.000
_cell.angle_alpha   90.00
_cell.angle_beta   90.00
_cell.angle_gamma   90.00
#
_symmetry.space_group_name_H-M   'P 1'
#
loop_
_entity.id
_entity.type
_entity.pdbx_description
1 polymer ?
#
loop_
_entity_poly.entity_id
_entity_poly.type
_entity_poly.pdbx_seq_one_letter_code
_entity_poly.pdbx_strand_id
1 'polypeptide(L)'
;MGIKTANETPHTNPDVPEPKILGISASAHSGYKKYSTPPENLDGNSVKVNYEDGWPINHALDTTDKAGTFQDLIMWEQMTEDARRALNSVSFGKANTPMNDGNFRSKLDKAWPF
;
A
#
# COMPACT_ATOMS: atom_id res chain seq x y z
N MET A 1 -21.46 36.56 -1.77
CA MET A 1 -20.63 35.65 -2.58
C MET A 1 -19.81 34.82 -1.62
N GLY A 2 -20.19 33.55 -1.42
CA GLY A 2 -19.44 32.64 -0.55
C GLY A 2 -18.17 32.20 -1.25
N ILE A 3 -17.02 32.42 -0.61
CA ILE A 3 -15.75 31.86 -1.04
C ILE A 3 -15.88 30.35 -0.84
N LYS A 4 -16.01 29.60 -1.94
CA LYS A 4 -15.75 28.16 -1.93
C LYS A 4 -14.24 28.02 -1.71
N THR A 5 -13.83 27.76 -0.47
CA THR A 5 -12.50 27.20 -0.23
C THR A 5 -12.42 25.91 -1.02
N ALA A 6 -11.46 25.81 -1.93
CA ALA A 6 -11.12 24.56 -2.57
C ALA A 6 -10.91 23.54 -1.44
N ASN A 7 -11.55 22.37 -1.54
CA ASN A 7 -11.24 21.26 -0.66
C ASN A 7 -9.77 20.90 -0.91
N GLU A 8 -8.88 21.42 -0.07
CA GLU A 8 -7.48 21.04 -0.08
C GLU A 8 -7.44 19.53 0.13
N THR A 9 -6.86 18.80 -0.83
CA THR A 9 -6.51 17.41 -0.63
C THR A 9 -5.73 17.35 0.68
N PRO A 10 -6.11 16.51 1.65
CA PRO A 10 -5.33 16.44 2.88
C PRO A 10 -3.90 16.06 2.48
N HIS A 11 -2.94 16.92 2.83
CA HIS A 11 -1.52 16.65 2.63
C HIS A 11 -0.96 16.25 3.98
N THR A 12 -0.60 14.99 4.12
CA THR A 12 0.16 14.47 5.27
C THR A 12 1.63 14.38 4.85
N ASN A 13 2.54 14.74 5.76
CA ASN A 13 3.97 14.77 5.51
C ASN A 13 4.64 13.81 6.52
N PRO A 14 5.49 12.86 6.11
CA PRO A 14 6.22 12.01 7.04
C PRO A 14 7.11 12.77 8.05
N ASP A 15 7.49 14.02 7.76
CA ASP A 15 8.36 14.83 8.63
C ASP A 15 7.63 15.55 9.76
N VAL A 16 6.29 15.43 9.86
CA VAL A 16 5.55 16.00 11.01
C VAL A 16 5.52 15.04 12.20
N PRO A 17 5.40 15.54 13.45
CA PRO A 17 5.39 14.67 14.62
C PRO A 17 4.27 13.62 14.64
N GLU A 18 3.10 13.97 14.10
CA GLU A 18 1.90 13.12 14.06
C GLU A 18 1.33 13.07 12.64
N PRO A 19 1.96 12.29 11.73
CA PRO A 19 1.47 12.14 10.37
C PRO A 19 0.13 11.39 10.38
N LYS A 20 -0.80 11.82 9.53
CA LYS A 20 -2.12 11.19 9.40
C LYS A 20 -2.12 10.21 8.25
N ILE A 21 -2.70 9.04 8.44
CA ILE A 21 -3.01 8.12 7.35
C ILE A 21 -4.25 8.67 6.63
N LEU A 22 -4.12 8.90 5.32
CA LEU A 22 -5.18 9.50 4.51
C LEU A 22 -5.92 8.51 3.63
N GLY A 23 -5.24 7.42 3.27
CA GLY A 23 -5.85 6.38 2.46
C GLY A 23 -5.01 5.11 2.47
N ILE A 24 -5.66 4.00 2.15
CA ILE A 24 -5.09 2.66 2.12
C ILE A 24 -5.53 2.00 0.82
N SER A 25 -4.59 1.33 0.15
CA SER A 25 -4.87 0.55 -1.05
C SER A 25 -4.27 -0.84 -0.93
N ALA A 26 -5.11 -1.85 -0.73
CA ALA A 26 -4.71 -3.25 -0.60
C ALA A 26 -4.75 -3.96 -1.96
N SER A 27 -3.69 -4.67 -2.34
CA SER A 27 -3.63 -5.32 -3.66
C SER A 27 -4.63 -6.48 -3.75
N ALA A 28 -5.50 -6.45 -4.76
CA ALA A 28 -6.42 -7.54 -5.06
C ALA A 28 -6.32 -7.89 -6.55
N HIS A 29 -5.68 -9.02 -6.83
CA HIS A 29 -5.42 -9.51 -8.19
C HIS A 29 -4.64 -8.48 -9.03
N SER A 30 -5.22 -7.97 -10.12
CA SER A 30 -4.59 -6.97 -11.00
C SER A 30 -4.79 -5.51 -10.53
N GLY A 31 -5.58 -5.28 -9.48
CA GLY A 31 -5.97 -3.97 -8.99
C GLY A 31 -5.77 -3.78 -7.49
N TYR A 32 -6.52 -2.83 -6.92
CA TYR A 32 -6.46 -2.44 -5.52
C TYR A 32 -7.87 -2.25 -4.96
N LYS A 33 -8.12 -2.74 -3.74
CA LYS A 33 -9.21 -2.28 -2.88
C LYS A 33 -8.76 -0.96 -2.24
N LYS A 34 -9.50 0.12 -2.46
CA LYS A 34 -9.09 1.51 -2.14
C LYS A 34 -9.99 2.11 -1.07
N TYR A 35 -9.39 2.74 -0.07
CA TYR A 35 -10.07 3.34 1.07
C TYR A 35 -9.52 4.75 1.30
N SER A 36 -10.34 5.79 1.16
CA SER A 36 -9.96 7.22 1.27
C SER A 36 -10.64 7.97 2.41
N THR A 37 -11.50 7.30 3.18
CA THR A 37 -12.06 7.78 4.46
C THR A 37 -11.16 7.37 5.62
N PRO A 38 -11.26 8.00 6.82
CA PRO A 38 -10.46 7.63 7.98
C PRO A 38 -10.51 6.11 8.17
N PRO A 39 -9.37 5.42 8.09
CA PRO A 39 -9.41 3.97 8.06
C PRO A 39 -9.79 3.44 9.43
N GLU A 40 -10.88 2.69 9.50
CA GLU A 40 -11.38 2.08 10.75
C GLU A 40 -10.48 0.91 11.20
N ASN A 41 -9.75 0.34 10.25
CA ASN A 41 -8.92 -0.85 10.42
C ASN A 41 -7.47 -0.49 10.81
N LEU A 42 -7.32 0.37 11.82
CA LEU A 42 -6.03 0.77 12.40
C LEU A 42 -5.82 0.19 13.81
N ASP A 43 -4.56 -0.05 14.16
CA ASP A 43 -4.05 -0.17 15.52
C ASP A 43 -2.93 0.88 15.71
N GLY A 44 -3.27 2.00 16.36
CA GLY A 44 -2.45 3.20 16.33
C GLY A 44 -2.22 3.69 14.89
N ASN A 45 -0.96 3.71 14.45
CA ASN A 45 -0.55 4.07 13.09
C ASN A 45 -0.33 2.84 12.18
N SER A 46 -0.77 1.65 12.61
CA SER A 46 -0.60 0.41 11.85
C SER A 46 -1.91 0.00 11.19
N VAL A 47 -1.90 -0.17 9.87
CA VAL A 47 -3.03 -0.75 9.15
C VAL A 47 -3.11 -2.25 9.42
N LYS A 48 -4.29 -2.74 9.80
CA LYS A 48 -4.58 -4.17 9.90
C LYS A 48 -4.96 -4.72 8.52
N VAL A 49 -4.14 -5.64 8.02
CA VAL A 49 -4.28 -6.23 6.68
C VAL A 49 -4.51 -7.74 6.79
N ASN A 50 -5.47 -8.25 6.03
CA ASN A 50 -5.74 -9.68 5.87
C ASN A 50 -5.23 -10.18 4.52
N TYR A 51 -4.69 -11.40 4.50
CA TYR A 51 -4.38 -12.15 3.29
C TYR A 51 -5.40 -13.27 3.15
N GLU A 52 -6.30 -13.13 2.17
CA GLU A 52 -7.48 -14.00 2.01
C GLU A 52 -7.40 -14.85 0.75
N ASP A 53 -7.97 -16.05 0.81
CA ASP A 53 -8.30 -16.88 -0.34
C ASP A 53 -9.82 -16.97 -0.53
N GLY A 54 -10.26 -16.97 -1.79
CA GLY A 54 -11.69 -17.01 -2.12
C GLY A 54 -11.90 -17.77 -3.41
N TRP A 55 -11.89 -19.10 -3.35
CA TRP A 55 -12.12 -19.95 -4.51
C TRP A 55 -13.41 -19.54 -5.25
N PRO A 56 -13.40 -19.36 -6.59
CA PRO A 56 -12.38 -19.78 -7.56
C PRO A 56 -11.25 -18.76 -7.82
N ILE A 57 -11.15 -17.68 -7.05
CA ILE A 57 -10.18 -16.62 -7.22
C ILE A 57 -8.96 -16.85 -6.31
N ASN A 58 -7.76 -16.57 -6.84
CA ASN A 58 -6.50 -16.62 -6.08
C ASN A 58 -6.48 -15.57 -4.96
N HIS A 59 -5.45 -15.63 -4.10
CA HIS A 59 -5.34 -14.76 -2.95
C HIS A 59 -5.34 -13.25 -3.27
N ALA A 60 -5.85 -12.47 -2.31
CA ALA A 60 -5.86 -11.02 -2.30
C ALA A 60 -5.55 -10.46 -0.91
N LEU A 61 -5.28 -9.15 -0.84
CA LEU A 61 -5.23 -8.40 0.41
C LEU A 61 -6.52 -7.61 0.61
N ASP A 62 -6.90 -7.44 1.87
CA ASP A 62 -7.90 -6.46 2.29
C ASP A 62 -7.53 -5.86 3.65
N THR A 63 -8.19 -4.77 4.03
CA THR A 63 -8.17 -4.32 5.43
C THR A 63 -9.07 -5.20 6.30
N THR A 64 -8.77 -5.31 7.59
CA THR A 64 -9.54 -6.15 8.52
C THR A 64 -9.61 -5.55 9.91
N ASP A 65 -10.64 -5.91 10.66
CA ASP A 65 -10.77 -5.57 12.08
C ASP A 65 -9.90 -6.48 12.98
N LYS A 66 -9.45 -7.63 12.46
CA LYS A 66 -8.66 -8.62 13.20
C LYS A 66 -7.21 -8.18 13.39
N ALA A 67 -6.68 -8.39 14.60
CA ALA A 67 -5.26 -8.18 14.88
C ALA A 67 -4.40 -9.18 14.08
N GLY A 68 -3.27 -8.68 13.57
CA GLY A 68 -2.26 -9.48 12.85
C GLY A 68 -0.95 -9.59 13.62
N THR A 69 0.13 -9.84 12.88
CA THR A 69 1.50 -9.83 13.39
C THR A 69 2.37 -8.88 12.56
N PHE A 70 3.48 -8.44 13.14
CA PHE A 70 4.52 -7.69 12.41
C PHE A 70 5.58 -8.64 11.85
N GLN A 71 6.30 -8.16 10.83
CA GLN A 71 7.46 -8.83 10.23
C GLN A 71 8.65 -7.87 10.23
N ASP A 72 9.86 -8.41 10.16
CA ASP A 72 11.07 -7.59 10.06
C ASP A 72 11.06 -6.79 8.75
N LEU A 73 11.18 -5.47 8.87
CA LEU A 73 11.17 -4.55 7.73
C LEU A 73 12.59 -4.34 7.18
N ILE A 74 12.73 -4.49 5.87
CA ILE A 74 13.89 -4.04 5.09
C ILE A 74 13.41 -3.13 3.96
N MET A 75 13.85 -1.87 3.95
CA MET A 75 13.50 -0.92 2.88
C MET A 75 14.30 -1.21 1.62
N TRP A 76 13.78 -0.82 0.45
CA TRP A 76 14.44 -1.04 -0.85
C TRP A 76 15.86 -0.48 -0.87
N GLU A 77 16.06 0.71 -0.30
CA GLU A 77 17.34 1.41 -0.21
C GLU A 77 18.30 0.76 0.79
N GLN A 78 17.78 0.01 1.77
CA GLN A 78 18.59 -0.71 2.76
C GLN A 78 19.08 -2.07 2.24
N MET A 79 18.48 -2.61 1.17
CA MET A 79 18.93 -3.87 0.56
C MET A 79 20.33 -3.73 -0.05
N THR A 80 21.02 -4.86 -0.26
CA THR A 80 22.23 -4.88 -1.08
C THR A 80 21.88 -4.61 -2.54
N GLU A 81 22.88 -4.16 -3.31
CA GLU A 81 22.72 -3.99 -4.76
C GLU A 81 22.31 -5.32 -5.44
N ASP A 82 22.91 -6.44 -5.03
CA ASP A 82 22.60 -7.76 -5.57
C ASP A 82 21.14 -8.16 -5.34
N ALA A 83 20.59 -7.87 -4.16
CA ALA A 83 19.20 -8.14 -3.85
C ALA A 83 18.25 -7.29 -4.71
N ARG A 84 18.52 -5.98 -4.86
CA ARG A 84 17.75 -5.11 -5.77
C ARG A 84 17.84 -5.59 -7.22
N ARG A 85 19.03 -5.95 -7.69
CA ARG A 85 19.25 -6.48 -9.05
C ARG A 85 18.42 -7.74 -9.27
N ALA A 86 18.44 -8.68 -8.34
CA ALA A 86 17.64 -9.90 -8.42
C ALA A 86 16.13 -9.62 -8.45
N LEU A 87 15.64 -8.74 -7.57
CA LEU A 87 14.22 -8.37 -7.51
C LEU A 87 13.73 -7.57 -8.74
N ASN A 88 14.65 -6.94 -9.46
CA ASN A 88 14.39 -6.30 -10.75
C ASN A 88 14.37 -7.29 -11.93
N SER A 89 15.16 -8.36 -11.90
CA SER A 89 15.39 -9.21 -13.09
C SER A 89 14.74 -10.60 -13.05
N VAL A 90 14.47 -11.14 -11.86
CA VAL A 90 13.93 -12.50 -11.71
C VAL A 90 12.47 -12.54 -12.16
N SER A 91 12.13 -13.58 -12.95
CA SER A 91 10.74 -13.90 -13.26
C SER A 91 10.10 -14.67 -12.11
N PHE A 92 9.03 -14.11 -11.54
CA PHE A 92 8.20 -14.75 -10.53
C PHE A 92 6.94 -15.40 -11.15
N GLY A 93 7.03 -15.82 -12.41
CA GLY A 93 5.93 -16.46 -13.14
C GLY A 93 4.77 -15.49 -13.36
N LYS A 94 3.60 -15.78 -12.76
CA LYS A 94 2.42 -14.91 -12.85
C LYS A 94 2.46 -13.74 -11.85
N ALA A 95 3.36 -13.78 -10.87
CA ALA A 95 3.53 -12.72 -9.88
C ALA A 95 4.53 -11.66 -10.38
N ASN A 96 4.38 -10.43 -9.89
CA ASN A 96 5.24 -9.31 -10.23
C ASN A 96 5.69 -8.61 -8.94
N THR A 97 6.98 -8.31 -8.83
CA THR A 97 7.56 -7.54 -7.71
C THR A 97 7.01 -6.11 -7.73
N PRO A 98 6.17 -5.69 -6.76
CA PRO A 98 5.45 -4.41 -6.86
C PRO A 98 6.33 -3.20 -6.52
N MET A 99 7.41 -3.39 -5.77
CA MET A 99 8.30 -2.33 -5.27
C MET A 99 9.61 -2.19 -6.06
N ASN A 100 9.78 -2.96 -7.14
CA ASN A 100 10.99 -2.87 -7.96
C ASN A 100 10.98 -1.60 -8.84
N ASP A 101 12.12 -1.27 -9.44
CA ASP A 101 12.33 0.01 -10.13
C ASP A 101 11.38 0.18 -11.33
N GLY A 102 11.07 -0.92 -12.03
CA GLY A 102 10.19 -0.91 -13.19
C GLY A 102 8.70 -0.77 -12.87
N ASN A 103 8.25 -1.22 -11.69
CA ASN A 103 6.84 -1.27 -11.35
C ASN A 103 6.40 -0.19 -10.36
N PHE A 104 7.27 0.26 -9.46
CA PHE A 104 6.90 1.04 -8.27
C PHE A 104 6.02 2.25 -8.59
N ARG A 105 6.42 3.09 -9.55
CA ARG A 105 5.64 4.28 -9.94
C ARG A 105 4.25 3.94 -10.48
N SER A 106 4.18 3.00 -11.43
CA SER A 106 2.89 2.56 -11.98
C SER A 106 1.97 1.92 -10.94
N LYS A 107 2.55 1.29 -9.90
CA LYS A 107 1.79 0.70 -8.80
C LYS A 107 1.24 1.79 -7.87
N LEU A 108 2.01 2.84 -7.59
CA LEU A 108 1.51 4.02 -6.87
C LEU A 108 0.35 4.68 -7.63
N ASP A 109 0.47 4.88 -8.94
CA ASP A 109 -0.61 5.48 -9.76
C ASP A 109 -1.89 4.63 -9.71
N LYS A 110 -1.76 3.31 -9.85
CA LYS A 110 -2.90 2.38 -9.74
C LYS A 110 -3.50 2.35 -8.34
N ALA A 111 -2.67 2.55 -7.31
CA ALA A 111 -3.07 2.53 -5.92
C ALA A 111 -3.68 3.86 -5.45
N TRP A 112 -3.62 4.94 -6.24
CA TRP A 112 -4.17 6.25 -5.85
C TRP A 112 -5.68 6.15 -5.49
N PRO A 113 -6.09 6.49 -4.24
CA PRO A 113 -7.46 6.31 -3.77
C PRO A 113 -8.33 7.58 -3.81
N PHE A 114 -7.84 8.68 -4.41
CA PHE A 114 -8.52 9.97 -4.44
C PHE A 114 -8.91 10.44 -5.84
#